data_AF-M1C474-F1
#
_entry.id   AF-M1C474-F1
#
_cell.length_a   1.000
_cell.length_b   1.000
_cell.length_c   1.000
_cell.angle_alpha   90.00
_cell.angle_beta   90.00
_cell.angle_gamma   90.00
#
_symmetry.space_group_name_H-M   'P 1'
#
loop_
_entity.id
_entity.type
_entity.pdbx_description
1 polymer ?
#
loop_
_entity_poly.entity_id
_entity_poly.type
_entity_poly.pdbx_seq_one_letter_code
_entity_poly.pdbx_strand_id
1 'polypeptide(L)'
;MQSTHLEGIRDPVGPMESEQTPLISRKDDDIASWGSSYDGLSQDDEYNEGVLDLTAVQGRQVKDGEYNSNIRRLCAICFDAPRDCFFLPCGHHASCFECGTRIAEVAGTCPICRRPIKKVRKIYTV
;
A
#
# COMPACT_ATOMS: atom_id res chain seq x y z
N MET A 1 69.07 4.00 -17.96
CA MET A 1 69.71 5.33 -17.99
C MET A 1 68.56 6.30 -17.70
N GLN A 2 68.26 6.59 -16.42
CA GLN A 2 68.84 7.73 -15.67
C GLN A 2 68.45 9.06 -16.34
N SER A 3 67.77 10.04 -15.75
CA SER A 3 67.48 10.39 -14.35
C SER A 3 66.44 11.55 -14.31
N THR A 4 65.49 11.54 -13.35
CA THR A 4 65.29 12.49 -12.20
C THR A 4 64.74 13.91 -12.50
N HIS A 5 63.54 14.28 -12.03
CA HIS A 5 63.16 14.89 -10.72
C HIS A 5 63.30 16.44 -10.75
N LEU A 6 62.30 17.27 -10.39
CA LEU A 6 61.85 17.66 -9.03
C LEU A 6 60.56 18.53 -9.16
N GLU A 7 59.45 18.24 -8.48
CA GLU A 7 59.01 18.66 -7.11
C GLU A 7 57.98 19.80 -7.13
N GLY A 8 56.90 19.65 -6.34
CA GLY A 8 55.88 20.68 -6.11
C GLY A 8 54.70 20.22 -5.26
N ILE A 9 54.99 19.85 -4.00
CA ILE A 9 54.04 19.42 -2.95
C ILE A 9 53.30 20.63 -2.34
N ARG A 10 51.99 20.48 -2.03
CA ARG A 10 51.31 20.88 -0.77
C ARG A 10 49.78 20.64 -0.82
N ASP A 11 49.33 19.63 -0.07
CA ASP A 11 47.95 19.41 0.44
C ASP A 11 47.65 20.39 1.63
N PRO A 12 46.60 20.19 2.48
CA PRO A 12 45.14 20.12 2.28
C PRO A 12 44.37 20.98 3.33
N VAL A 13 43.14 21.44 3.06
CA VAL A 13 42.13 21.86 4.10
C VAL A 13 40.77 21.84 3.38
N GLY A 14 39.65 21.25 3.80
CA GLY A 14 39.12 20.60 5.00
C GLY A 14 37.58 20.49 4.77
N PRO A 15 36.84 19.61 5.46
CA PRO A 15 35.40 19.44 5.25
C PRO A 15 34.61 20.62 5.83
N MET A 16 33.63 21.12 5.08
CA MET A 16 32.71 22.16 5.56
C MET A 16 31.63 21.50 6.43
N GLU A 17 31.93 21.39 7.71
CA GLU A 17 30.95 21.19 8.76
C GLU A 17 30.18 22.50 8.96
N SER A 18 28.86 22.51 8.78
CA SER A 18 28.02 23.63 9.21
C SER A 18 27.53 23.36 10.62
N GLU A 19 27.96 24.24 11.50
CA GLU A 19 27.98 24.15 12.95
C GLU A 19 26.60 23.95 13.60
N GLN A 20 26.60 23.08 14.60
CA GLN A 20 25.50 22.80 15.52
C GLN A 20 25.58 23.82 16.67
N THR A 21 24.54 24.66 16.85
CA THR A 21 24.44 25.56 18.01
C THR A 21 23.60 24.93 19.14
N PRO A 22 23.97 25.09 20.43
CA PRO A 22 23.42 24.33 21.55
C PRO A 22 22.13 24.93 22.15
N LEU A 23 21.41 24.04 22.82
CA LEU A 23 20.07 24.19 23.40
C LEU A 23 19.97 25.23 24.52
N ILE A 24 18.94 26.06 24.48
CA ILE A 24 18.22 26.48 25.70
C ILE A 24 16.72 26.22 25.51
N SER A 25 16.20 25.42 26.43
CA SER A 25 14.80 25.06 26.64
C SER A 25 13.94 26.27 26.95
N ARG A 26 12.77 26.37 26.30
CA ARG A 26 11.52 26.86 26.91
C ARG A 26 10.34 26.41 26.06
N LYS A 27 9.39 25.80 26.75
CA LYS A 27 8.20 25.14 26.25
C LYS A 27 7.12 26.20 26.18
N ASP A 28 6.66 26.52 24.98
CA ASP A 28 5.39 27.18 24.76
C ASP A 28 4.65 26.37 23.68
N ASP A 29 3.57 25.74 24.12
CA ASP A 29 2.69 24.87 23.35
C ASP A 29 1.77 25.74 22.46
N ASP A 30 2.00 25.79 21.14
CA ASP A 30 1.05 26.35 20.17
C ASP A 30 0.78 25.34 19.04
N ILE A 31 0.07 24.28 19.41
CA ILE A 31 -0.66 23.43 18.46
C ILE A 31 -1.81 24.26 17.90
N ALA A 32 -1.67 24.77 16.68
CA ALA A 32 -2.71 24.88 15.65
C ALA A 32 -2.38 26.02 14.68
N SER A 33 -1.75 25.68 13.55
CA SER A 33 -1.81 26.53 12.37
C SER A 33 -1.80 25.66 11.13
N TRP A 34 -2.97 25.13 10.80
CA TRP A 34 -3.39 24.85 9.42
C TRP A 34 -4.88 25.17 9.32
N GLY A 35 -5.18 26.46 9.40
CA GLY A 35 -6.43 27.00 8.87
C GLY A 35 -6.24 27.24 7.37
N SER A 36 -6.94 26.47 6.54
CA SER A 36 -7.26 26.93 5.18
C SER A 36 -8.77 26.94 5.06
N SER A 37 -9.32 28.14 5.06
CA SER A 37 -10.70 28.43 4.69
C SER A 37 -10.94 28.03 3.24
N TYR A 38 -11.83 27.08 3.01
CA TYR A 38 -12.96 27.39 2.14
C TYR A 38 -14.18 27.22 3.03
N ASP A 39 -14.91 28.29 3.24
CA ASP A 39 -16.17 28.27 3.97
C ASP A 39 -17.22 28.92 3.06
N GLY A 40 -18.35 28.25 2.92
CA GLY A 40 -19.39 28.62 1.97
C GLY A 40 -20.52 27.59 1.90
N LEU A 41 -21.13 27.30 3.06
CA LEU A 41 -22.31 26.45 3.19
C LEU A 41 -23.62 27.19 2.85
N SER A 42 -24.59 26.49 2.27
CA SER A 42 -26.01 26.49 2.69
C SER A 42 -26.70 25.29 2.04
N GLN A 43 -27.01 24.25 2.84
CA GLN A 43 -28.36 23.93 3.37
C GLN A 43 -29.12 23.11 2.31
N ASP A 44 -29.49 21.84 2.47
CA ASP A 44 -30.05 21.08 3.59
C ASP A 44 -29.92 19.57 3.29
N ASP A 45 -29.28 18.79 4.18
CA ASP A 45 -29.57 17.37 4.47
C ASP A 45 -28.51 16.85 5.45
N GLU A 46 -28.95 16.08 6.45
CA GLU A 46 -28.20 15.64 7.61
C GLU A 46 -27.18 14.54 7.25
N TYR A 47 -25.93 14.91 6.94
CA TYR A 47 -24.83 13.96 6.69
C TYR A 47 -23.97 13.76 7.94
N ASN A 48 -24.03 12.54 8.47
CA ASN A 48 -23.29 12.06 9.64
C ASN A 48 -21.76 12.14 9.47
N GLU A 49 -21.13 13.06 10.19
CA GLU A 49 -19.67 13.20 10.31
C GLU A 49 -19.05 12.02 11.07
N GLY A 50 -18.27 11.21 10.35
CA GLY A 50 -17.56 10.05 10.90
C GLY A 50 -16.15 9.96 10.36
N VAL A 51 -15.26 10.84 10.82
CA VAL A 51 -13.81 10.69 10.67
C VAL A 51 -13.37 9.42 11.41
N LEU A 52 -12.87 8.41 10.69
CA LEU A 52 -12.43 7.14 11.28
C LEU A 52 -11.11 6.67 10.64
N ASP A 53 -10.03 7.13 11.25
CA ASP A 53 -8.82 6.38 11.63
C ASP A 53 -8.59 5.02 10.95
N LEU A 54 -7.58 4.97 10.08
CA LEU A 54 -7.09 3.77 9.38
C LEU A 54 -6.25 2.84 10.26
N THR A 55 -6.25 3.02 11.59
CA THR A 55 -5.48 2.19 12.52
C THR A 55 -6.29 1.67 13.72
N ALA A 56 -7.42 1.02 13.48
CA ALA A 56 -8.06 0.20 14.50
C ALA A 56 -8.69 -1.07 13.90
N VAL A 57 -7.98 -2.19 14.03
CA VAL A 57 -8.52 -3.54 13.89
C VAL A 57 -9.47 -3.80 15.05
N GLN A 58 -10.69 -3.26 14.95
CA GLN A 58 -11.87 -3.67 15.71
C GLN A 58 -13.09 -3.20 14.90
N GLY A 59 -13.34 -3.92 13.82
CA GLY A 59 -14.51 -3.72 12.97
C GLY A 59 -15.78 -3.88 13.78
N ARG A 60 -16.53 -2.79 13.89
CA ARG A 60 -17.91 -2.76 14.37
C ARG A 60 -18.74 -3.72 13.50
N GLN A 61 -19.39 -4.71 14.12
CA GLN A 61 -20.32 -5.58 13.41
C GLN A 61 -21.60 -4.79 13.11
N VAL A 62 -21.62 -4.11 11.97
CA VAL A 62 -22.87 -3.66 11.35
C VAL A 62 -23.59 -4.94 10.89
N LYS A 63 -24.77 -5.21 11.46
CA LYS A 63 -25.60 -6.36 11.10
C LYS A 63 -26.34 -6.06 9.79
N ASP A 64 -25.59 -5.97 8.70
CA ASP A 64 -26.17 -5.91 7.36
C ASP A 64 -26.15 -7.30 6.77
N GLY A 65 -27.35 -7.75 6.39
CA GLY A 65 -27.71 -9.15 6.17
C GLY A 65 -26.83 -9.94 5.20
N GLU A 66 -27.04 -11.24 5.27
CA GLU A 66 -26.52 -12.40 4.52
C GLU A 66 -25.94 -12.17 3.09
N TYR A 67 -26.33 -11.10 2.40
CA TYR A 67 -25.83 -10.69 1.09
C TYR A 67 -24.32 -10.37 1.06
N ASN A 68 -23.77 -9.72 2.09
CA ASN A 68 -22.39 -9.23 2.05
C ASN A 68 -21.36 -10.38 2.15
N SER A 69 -21.71 -11.44 2.87
CA SER A 69 -20.89 -12.65 3.05
C SER A 69 -20.71 -13.45 1.76
N ASN A 70 -21.73 -13.45 0.90
CA ASN A 70 -21.69 -14.19 -0.36
C ASN A 70 -20.81 -13.50 -1.40
N ILE A 71 -20.83 -12.16 -1.47
CA ILE A 71 -20.00 -11.38 -2.40
C ILE A 71 -18.50 -11.66 -2.19
N ARG A 72 -18.06 -11.83 -0.94
CA ARG A 72 -16.66 -12.14 -0.63
C ARG A 72 -16.21 -13.51 -1.16
N ARG A 73 -17.15 -14.42 -1.44
CA ARG A 73 -16.88 -15.76 -2.00
C ARG A 73 -16.93 -15.78 -3.53
N LEU A 74 -17.39 -14.71 -4.18
CA LEU A 74 -17.45 -14.62 -5.63
C LEU A 74 -16.07 -14.28 -6.23
N CYS A 75 -15.85 -14.75 -7.45
CA CYS A 75 -14.70 -14.44 -8.28
C CYS A 75 -14.52 -12.93 -8.37
N ALA A 76 -13.34 -12.43 -7.99
CA ALA A 76 -13.03 -10.99 -8.03
C ALA A 76 -12.90 -10.41 -9.45
N ILE A 77 -13.05 -11.26 -10.48
CA ILE A 77 -12.86 -10.91 -11.88
C ILE A 77 -14.21 -10.81 -12.59
N CYS A 78 -15.03 -11.86 -12.52
CA CYS A 78 -16.35 -11.88 -13.17
C CYS A 78 -17.51 -11.55 -12.24
N PHE A 79 -17.32 -11.58 -10.91
CA PHE A 79 -18.37 -11.35 -9.91
C PHE A 79 -19.62 -12.25 -10.03
N ASP A 80 -19.48 -13.41 -10.69
CA ASP A 80 -20.58 -14.32 -10.99
C ASP A 80 -20.34 -15.72 -10.39
N ALA A 81 -19.27 -16.38 -10.83
CA ALA A 81 -18.89 -17.70 -10.31
C ALA A 81 -18.20 -17.62 -8.94
N PRO A 82 -18.28 -18.65 -8.09
CA PRO A 82 -17.53 -18.70 -6.83
C PRO A 82 -16.02 -18.77 -7.09
N ARG A 83 -15.23 -18.35 -6.11
CA ARG A 83 -13.79 -18.58 -6.10
C ARG A 83 -13.54 -20.08 -5.90
N ASP A 84 -13.15 -20.77 -6.96
CA ASP A 84 -12.88 -22.21 -6.96
C ASP A 84 -11.49 -22.54 -7.52
N CYS A 85 -10.54 -21.59 -7.57
CA CYS A 85 -9.17 -21.89 -7.98
C CYS A 85 -8.08 -21.06 -7.29
N PHE A 86 -6.87 -21.63 -7.20
CA PHE A 86 -5.69 -20.94 -6.68
C PHE A 86 -4.50 -21.04 -7.64
N PHE A 87 -3.58 -20.08 -7.51
CA PHE A 87 -2.43 -19.91 -8.39
C PHE A 87 -1.15 -20.48 -7.77
N LEU A 88 -0.46 -21.40 -8.46
CA LEU A 88 0.82 -21.94 -8.02
C LEU A 88 2.00 -21.16 -8.63
N PRO A 89 3.10 -20.93 -7.86
CA PRO A 89 3.35 -21.42 -6.51
C PRO A 89 2.82 -20.49 -5.40
N CYS A 90 2.22 -19.35 -5.74
CA CYS A 90 1.95 -18.31 -4.75
C CYS A 90 0.80 -18.58 -3.76
N GLY A 91 -0.11 -19.50 -4.10
CA GLY A 91 -1.23 -19.93 -3.27
C GLY A 91 -2.45 -19.00 -3.24
N HIS A 92 -2.41 -17.81 -3.84
CA HIS A 92 -3.54 -16.88 -3.78
C HIS A 92 -4.80 -17.43 -4.48
N HIS A 93 -5.94 -17.25 -3.83
CA HIS A 93 -7.27 -17.73 -4.24
C HIS A 93 -8.21 -16.51 -4.41
N ALA A 94 -8.36 -16.05 -5.65
CA ALA A 94 -9.04 -14.79 -5.94
C ALA A 94 -10.09 -14.89 -7.06
N SER A 95 -10.09 -15.98 -7.83
CA SER A 95 -10.92 -16.11 -9.03
C SER A 95 -11.58 -17.49 -9.12
N CYS A 96 -12.62 -17.58 -9.96
CA CYS A 96 -13.08 -18.87 -10.46
C CYS A 96 -12.03 -19.48 -11.41
N PHE A 97 -12.15 -20.77 -11.69
CA PHE A 97 -11.20 -21.55 -12.49
C PHE A 97 -11.10 -21.07 -13.93
N GLU A 98 -12.21 -20.65 -14.53
CA GLU A 98 -12.23 -20.12 -15.89
C GLU A 98 -11.47 -18.79 -15.99
N CYS A 99 -11.79 -17.83 -15.11
CA CYS A 99 -11.05 -16.56 -15.04
C CYS A 99 -9.57 -16.79 -14.69
N GLY A 100 -9.28 -17.69 -13.75
CA GLY A 100 -7.91 -18.00 -13.35
C GLY A 100 -7.08 -18.58 -14.50
N THR A 101 -7.68 -19.44 -15.33
CA THR A 101 -7.03 -20.03 -16.51
C THR A 101 -6.74 -18.96 -17.56
N ARG A 102 -7.71 -18.10 -17.88
CA ARG A 102 -7.50 -16.97 -18.81
C ARG A 102 -6.40 -16.02 -18.33
N ILE A 103 -6.33 -15.74 -17.02
CA ILE A 103 -5.25 -14.92 -16.43
C ILE A 103 -3.89 -15.58 -16.65
N ALA A 104 -3.78 -16.89 -16.45
CA ALA A 104 -2.53 -17.62 -16.66
C ALA A 104 -2.09 -17.60 -18.15
N GLU A 105 -3.04 -17.63 -19.09
CA GLU A 105 -2.77 -17.59 -20.53
C GLU A 105 -2.39 -16.19 -21.03
N VAL A 106 -3.12 -15.15 -20.60
CA VAL A 106 -2.96 -13.79 -21.13
C VAL A 106 -1.91 -13.00 -20.36
N ALA A 107 -1.97 -13.00 -19.03
CA ALA A 107 -1.11 -12.18 -18.18
C ALA A 107 0.05 -12.95 -17.54
N GLY A 108 -0.11 -14.27 -17.34
CA GLY A 108 0.93 -15.15 -16.78
C GLY A 108 1.35 -14.84 -15.33
N THR A 109 0.71 -13.89 -14.66
CA THR A 109 1.09 -13.41 -13.31
C THR A 109 -0.11 -13.33 -12.37
N CYS A 110 0.11 -13.60 -11.08
CA CYS A 110 -0.95 -13.60 -10.09
C CYS A 110 -1.54 -12.20 -9.90
N PRO A 111 -2.87 -12.00 -9.93
CA PRO A 111 -3.50 -10.68 -9.79
C PRO A 111 -3.32 -10.07 -8.39
N ILE A 112 -2.95 -10.88 -7.40
CA ILE A 112 -2.77 -10.44 -6.00
C ILE A 112 -1.33 -10.03 -5.72
N CYS A 113 -0.36 -10.88 -6.07
CA CYS A 113 1.05 -10.69 -5.69
C CYS A 113 2.01 -10.57 -6.87
N ARG A 114 1.50 -10.58 -8.09
CA ARG A 114 2.24 -10.46 -9.36
C ARG A 114 3.33 -11.52 -9.61
N ARG A 115 3.48 -12.52 -8.74
CA ARG A 115 4.37 -13.68 -8.98
C ARG A 115 3.92 -14.46 -10.22
N PRO A 116 4.85 -15.01 -11.02
CA PRO A 116 4.52 -15.77 -12.22
C PRO A 116 3.71 -17.02 -11.86
N ILE A 117 2.64 -17.26 -12.62
CA ILE A 117 1.76 -18.41 -12.45
C ILE A 117 2.37 -19.58 -13.23
N LYS A 118 2.63 -20.68 -12.54
CA LYS A 118 3.05 -21.95 -13.18
C LYS A 118 1.88 -22.86 -13.49
N LYS A 119 0.88 -22.89 -12.60
CA LYS A 119 -0.33 -23.73 -12.72
C LYS A 119 -1.50 -23.07 -12.03
N VAL A 120 -2.70 -23.30 -12.57
CA VAL A 120 -3.99 -22.99 -11.92
C VAL A 120 -4.59 -24.32 -11.46
N ARG A 121 -5.05 -24.40 -10.22
CA ARG A 121 -5.67 -25.62 -9.67
C ARG A 121 -7.08 -25.32 -9.18
N LYS A 122 -8.03 -26.16 -9.57
CA LYS A 122 -9.41 -26.12 -9.12
C LYS A 122 -9.54 -26.71 -7.71
N ILE A 123 -10.37 -26.09 -6.88
CA ILE A 123 -10.74 -26.55 -5.53
C ILE A 123 -12.09 -27.27 -5.65
N TYR A 124 -12.18 -28.45 -5.05
CA TYR A 124 -13.40 -29.21 -4.91
C TYR A 124 -13.72 -29.32 -3.43
N THR A 125 -14.89 -28.82 -3.02
CA THR A 125 -15.41 -29.02 -1.66
C THR A 125 -16.10 -30.37 -1.57
N VAL A 126 -15.82 -31.12 -0.51
CA VAL A 126 -16.49 -32.39 -0.18
C VAL A 126 -17.78 -32.16 0.60
#